data_AF-A0A9W6ZDD8-F1
#
_entry.id   AF-A0A9W6ZDD8-F1
#
_cell.length_a   1.000
_cell.length_b   1.000
_cell.length_c   1.000
_cell.angle_alpha   90.00
_cell.angle_beta   90.00
_cell.angle_gamma   90.00
#
_symmetry.space_group_name_H-M   'P 1'
#
loop_
_entity.id
_entity.type
_entity.pdbx_description
1 polymer ?
#
loop_
_entity_poly.entity_id
_entity_poly.type
_entity_poly.pdbx_seq_one_letter_code
_entity_poly.pdbx_strand_id
1 'polypeptide(L)'
;MSTNETPPPPTPTPNPTGFEETLSECGFGIKLSATGLVYRHYGKDVICELYPSLRSEPAKLDTVYSKFYNSFVQALDAIDNGVEIAENPRYSDGTGLSARVGRLNKRWNDKSESPTEDERFEKASTICGEAFVDSLSYIVESEMAAYDLVEQAVLSRNTVDPSGQVIKFESGGMVS
;
A
#
# COMPACT_ATOMS: atom_id res chain seq x y z
N MET A 1 54.67 14.62 20.47
CA MET A 1 53.21 14.76 20.63
C MET A 1 52.61 14.66 19.24
N SER A 2 52.16 13.48 18.83
CA SER A 2 51.52 13.26 17.53
C SER A 2 50.01 13.39 17.72
N THR A 3 49.40 14.40 17.10
CA THR A 3 47.97 14.63 17.14
C THR A 3 47.27 13.52 16.34
N ASN A 4 46.48 12.71 17.04
CA ASN A 4 45.65 11.67 16.45
C ASN A 4 44.39 12.34 15.89
N GLU A 5 44.45 12.84 14.65
CA GLU A 5 43.25 13.34 13.99
C GLU A 5 42.36 12.16 13.59
N THR A 6 41.10 12.22 14.03
CA THR A 6 40.11 11.21 13.70
C THR A 6 39.73 11.37 12.23
N PRO A 7 39.72 10.29 11.41
CA PRO A 7 39.37 10.41 10.00
C PRO A 7 37.94 10.94 9.85
N PRO A 8 37.67 11.74 8.80
CA PRO A 8 36.34 12.26 8.54
C PRO A 8 35.34 11.10 8.34
N PRO A 9 34.06 11.30 8.72
CA PRO A 9 33.04 10.28 8.51
C PRO A 9 32.95 9.94 7.01
N PRO A 10 32.69 8.67 6.66
CA PRO A 10 32.54 8.27 5.26
C PRO A 10 31.40 9.07 4.64
N THR A 11 31.68 9.71 3.51
CA THR A 11 30.66 10.36 2.69
C THR A 11 29.66 9.29 2.25
N PRO A 12 28.34 9.49 2.42
CA PRO A 12 27.35 8.53 1.93
C PRO A 12 27.53 8.38 0.42
N THR A 13 27.94 7.20 -0.01
CA THR A 13 27.97 6.84 -1.43
C THR A 13 26.52 6.77 -1.92
N PRO A 14 26.13 7.52 -2.97
CA PRO A 14 24.80 7.35 -3.57
C PRO A 14 24.69 5.90 -4.05
N ASN A 15 23.68 5.20 -3.56
CA ASN A 15 23.43 3.80 -3.91
C ASN A 15 22.88 3.77 -5.35
N PRO A 16 23.64 3.31 -6.36
CA PRO A 16 23.29 3.57 -7.77
C PRO A 16 22.38 2.48 -8.36
N THR A 17 21.57 1.81 -7.54
CA THR A 17 20.71 0.71 -7.99
C THR A 17 19.30 0.88 -7.44
N GLY A 18 18.40 1.37 -8.29
CA GLY A 18 16.97 1.45 -8.05
C GLY A 18 16.29 2.25 -9.16
N PHE A 19 14.99 2.06 -9.34
CA PHE A 19 14.19 2.87 -10.25
C PHE A 19 14.05 4.28 -9.70
N GLU A 20 14.02 5.32 -10.52
CA GLU A 20 13.83 6.71 -10.05
C GLU A 20 12.38 7.19 -10.21
N GLU A 21 11.51 6.30 -10.69
CA GLU A 21 10.10 6.58 -10.92
C GLU A 21 9.34 6.69 -9.59
N THR A 22 8.31 7.53 -9.58
CA THR A 22 7.36 7.70 -8.48
C THR A 22 5.96 7.69 -9.06
N LEU A 23 4.94 7.34 -8.27
CA LEU A 23 3.53 7.45 -8.70
C LEU A 23 3.02 8.91 -8.58
N SER A 24 3.76 9.83 -9.19
CA SER A 24 3.54 11.29 -9.11
C SER A 24 2.22 11.75 -9.73
N GLU A 25 1.72 11.04 -10.74
CA GLU A 25 0.40 11.28 -11.34
C GLU A 25 -0.76 11.09 -10.33
N CYS A 26 -0.53 10.33 -9.27
CA CYS A 26 -1.46 10.16 -8.16
C CYS A 26 -1.08 11.01 -6.92
N GLY A 27 -0.05 11.85 -7.03
CA GLY A 27 0.41 12.74 -5.95
C GLY A 27 1.38 12.11 -4.95
N PHE A 28 1.97 10.95 -5.26
CA PHE A 28 2.88 10.24 -4.34
C PHE A 28 4.35 10.44 -4.72
N GLY A 29 5.18 10.73 -3.71
CA GLY A 29 6.61 11.03 -3.89
C GLY A 29 7.56 9.91 -3.51
N ILE A 30 7.06 8.75 -3.08
CA ILE A 30 7.90 7.59 -2.77
C ILE A 30 8.36 6.93 -4.08
N LYS A 31 9.65 6.65 -4.16
CA LYS A 31 10.30 5.94 -5.26
C LYS A 31 9.74 4.52 -5.38
N LEU A 32 9.46 4.06 -6.60
CA LEU A 32 8.88 2.75 -6.85
C LEU A 32 9.93 1.64 -6.68
N SER A 33 9.54 0.57 -6.00
CA SER A 33 10.24 -0.72 -6.02
C SER A 33 9.72 -1.57 -7.19
N ALA A 34 10.19 -2.81 -7.31
CA ALA A 34 9.67 -3.75 -8.30
C ALA A 34 8.15 -3.96 -8.14
N THR A 35 7.65 -3.99 -6.90
CA THR A 35 6.21 -4.10 -6.63
C THR A 35 5.45 -2.86 -7.09
N GLY A 36 5.94 -1.66 -6.75
CA GLY A 36 5.36 -0.40 -7.21
C GLY A 36 5.30 -0.27 -8.73
N LEU A 37 6.32 -0.74 -9.45
CA LEU A 37 6.33 -0.73 -10.92
C LEU A 37 5.34 -1.71 -11.55
N VAL A 38 5.28 -2.94 -11.03
CA VAL A 38 4.28 -3.91 -11.48
C VAL A 38 2.88 -3.34 -11.25
N TYR A 39 2.66 -2.71 -10.11
CA TYR A 39 1.39 -2.05 -9.81
C TYR A 39 1.12 -0.85 -10.73
N ARG A 40 2.13 -0.03 -11.04
CA ARG A 40 2.00 1.10 -11.97
C ARG A 40 1.46 0.66 -13.34
N HIS A 41 1.97 -0.46 -13.86
CA HIS A 41 1.63 -0.93 -15.19
C HIS A 41 0.37 -1.80 -15.24
N TYR A 42 0.20 -2.68 -14.25
CA TYR A 42 -0.84 -3.72 -14.29
C TYR A 42 -1.87 -3.59 -13.17
N GLY A 43 -1.72 -2.65 -12.24
CA GLY A 43 -2.57 -2.53 -11.06
C GLY A 43 -4.04 -2.36 -11.41
N LYS A 44 -4.36 -1.53 -12.41
CA LYS A 44 -5.74 -1.35 -12.89
C LYS A 44 -6.31 -2.62 -13.51
N ASP A 45 -5.52 -3.36 -14.27
CA ASP A 45 -5.94 -4.62 -14.90
C ASP A 45 -6.22 -5.69 -13.84
N VAL A 46 -5.34 -5.81 -12.84
CA VAL A 46 -5.52 -6.72 -11.70
C VAL A 46 -6.74 -6.35 -10.87
N ILE A 47 -6.95 -5.07 -10.57
CA ILE A 47 -8.15 -4.59 -9.88
C ILE A 47 -9.40 -4.98 -10.66
N CYS A 48 -9.39 -4.78 -11.98
CA CYS A 48 -10.51 -5.12 -12.85
C CYS A 48 -10.70 -6.63 -13.08
N GLU A 49 -9.68 -7.44 -12.81
CA GLU A 49 -9.83 -8.90 -12.82
C GLU A 49 -10.55 -9.38 -11.57
N LEU A 50 -10.22 -8.80 -10.40
CA LEU A 50 -10.88 -9.11 -9.13
C LEU A 50 -12.27 -8.46 -9.00
N TYR A 51 -12.44 -7.27 -9.56
CA TYR A 51 -13.69 -6.49 -9.55
C TYR A 51 -14.07 -6.03 -10.96
N PRO A 52 -14.65 -6.92 -11.80
CA PRO A 52 -14.94 -6.63 -13.21
C PRO A 52 -15.87 -5.45 -13.47
N SER A 53 -16.76 -5.10 -12.51
CA SER A 53 -17.66 -3.95 -12.64
C SER A 53 -16.92 -2.62 -12.81
N LEU A 54 -15.74 -2.49 -12.19
CA LEU A 54 -14.93 -1.27 -12.26
C LEU A 54 -14.42 -0.96 -13.67
N ARG A 55 -14.39 -1.94 -14.60
CA ARG A 55 -14.02 -1.70 -16.01
C ARG A 55 -14.94 -0.68 -16.68
N SER A 56 -16.20 -0.61 -16.25
CA SER A 56 -17.19 0.34 -16.79
C SER A 56 -17.31 1.64 -15.99
N GLU A 57 -16.54 1.79 -14.91
CA GLU A 57 -16.58 2.94 -13.99
C GLU A 57 -15.17 3.57 -13.83
N PRO A 58 -14.62 4.21 -14.88
CA PRO A 58 -13.21 4.63 -14.91
C PRO A 58 -12.83 5.61 -13.78
N ALA A 59 -13.74 6.49 -13.37
CA ALA A 59 -13.50 7.42 -12.25
C ALA A 59 -13.41 6.68 -10.89
N LYS A 60 -14.24 5.65 -10.68
CA LYS A 60 -14.14 4.80 -9.48
C LYS A 60 -12.88 3.95 -9.52
N LEU A 61 -12.54 3.39 -10.69
CA LEU A 61 -11.29 2.64 -10.87
C LEU A 61 -10.06 3.49 -10.55
N ASP A 62 -10.01 4.75 -11.02
CA ASP A 62 -8.91 5.68 -10.70
C ASP A 62 -8.82 5.96 -9.19
N THR A 63 -9.98 6.11 -8.54
CA THR A 63 -10.07 6.30 -7.09
C THR A 63 -9.55 5.08 -6.33
N VAL A 64 -10.02 3.88 -6.67
CA VAL A 64 -9.57 2.61 -6.07
C VAL A 64 -8.07 2.40 -6.29
N TYR A 65 -7.59 2.64 -7.52
CA TYR A 65 -6.18 2.50 -7.88
C TYR A 65 -5.29 3.42 -7.03
N SER A 66 -5.60 4.72 -6.97
CA SER A 66 -4.84 5.66 -6.16
C SER A 66 -4.89 5.32 -4.67
N LYS A 67 -6.07 4.96 -4.16
CA LYS A 67 -6.28 4.65 -2.75
C LYS A 67 -5.57 3.37 -2.31
N PHE A 68 -5.62 2.33 -3.14
CA PHE A 68 -4.92 1.07 -2.88
C PHE A 68 -3.41 1.24 -2.90
N TYR A 69 -2.87 2.05 -3.82
CA TYR A 69 -1.46 2.42 -3.76
C TYR A 69 -1.13 3.08 -2.41
N ASN A 70 -1.90 4.10 -2.03
CA ASN A 70 -1.67 4.86 -0.80
C ASN A 70 -1.70 3.99 0.47
N SER A 71 -2.68 3.09 0.59
CA SER A 71 -2.89 2.32 1.82
C SER A 71 -2.08 1.02 1.90
N PHE A 72 -1.58 0.51 0.76
CA PHE A 72 -0.95 -0.80 0.69
C PHE A 72 0.41 -0.76 -0.02
N VAL A 73 0.45 -0.40 -1.30
CA VAL A 73 1.66 -0.53 -2.14
C VAL A 73 2.76 0.44 -1.72
N GLN A 74 2.41 1.68 -1.39
CA GLN A 74 3.37 2.73 -1.02
C GLN A 74 4.24 2.33 0.18
N ALA A 75 3.68 1.61 1.15
CA ALA A 75 4.43 1.13 2.30
C ALA A 75 5.50 0.09 1.91
N LEU A 76 5.19 -0.77 0.92
CA LEU A 76 6.16 -1.73 0.39
C LEU A 76 7.29 -1.00 -0.35
N ASP A 77 6.93 -0.04 -1.21
CA ASP A 77 7.90 0.80 -1.91
C ASP A 77 8.80 1.57 -0.93
N ALA A 78 8.22 2.13 0.14
CA ALA A 78 8.98 2.84 1.17
C ALA A 78 9.99 1.92 1.87
N ILE A 79 9.55 0.73 2.29
CA ILE A 79 10.41 -0.26 2.97
C ILE A 79 11.57 -0.69 2.06
N ASP A 80 11.28 -1.03 0.80
CA ASP A 80 12.29 -1.47 -0.16
C ASP A 80 13.32 -0.38 -0.49
N ASN A 81 12.91 0.89 -0.41
CA ASN A 81 13.79 2.04 -0.60
C ASN A 81 14.44 2.55 0.69
N GLY A 82 14.22 1.89 1.83
CA GLY A 82 14.78 2.29 3.13
C GLY A 82 14.24 3.62 3.65
N VAL A 83 13.01 3.99 3.27
CA VAL A 83 12.34 5.19 3.77
C VAL A 83 11.68 4.87 5.11
N GLU A 84 12.13 5.56 6.15
CA GLU A 84 11.57 5.44 7.50
C GLU A 84 10.17 6.07 7.60
N ILE A 85 9.31 5.47 8.42
CA ILE A 85 7.94 5.96 8.66
C ILE A 85 7.90 7.35 9.32
N ALA A 86 8.94 7.68 10.10
CA ALA A 86 9.13 8.96 10.77
C ALA A 86 10.62 9.16 11.10
N GLU A 87 11.05 10.40 11.31
CA GLU A 87 12.46 10.72 11.63
C GLU A 87 12.92 10.13 12.97
N ASN A 88 12.04 10.08 13.97
CA ASN A 88 12.35 9.58 15.32
C ASN A 88 11.24 8.64 15.83
N PRO A 89 11.15 7.41 15.28
CA PRO A 89 10.08 6.48 15.64
C PRO A 89 10.25 6.03 17.11
N ARG A 90 9.17 6.11 17.88
CA ARG A 90 9.16 5.69 19.30
C ARG A 90 9.09 4.17 19.49
N TYR A 91 8.73 3.45 18.44
CA TYR A 91 8.64 1.99 18.40
C TYR A 91 8.86 1.51 16.96
N SER A 92 9.16 0.22 16.81
CA SER A 92 9.20 -0.46 15.52
C SER A 92 8.06 -1.49 15.46
N ASP A 93 7.38 -1.56 14.32
CA ASP A 93 6.32 -2.55 14.09
C ASP A 93 6.85 -3.75 13.30
N GLY A 94 6.85 -4.92 13.94
CA GLY A 94 7.23 -6.20 13.33
C GLY A 94 6.04 -7.02 12.80
N THR A 95 4.83 -6.47 12.80
CA THR A 95 3.60 -7.19 12.47
C THR A 95 3.20 -7.08 10.99
N GLY A 96 3.72 -6.07 10.27
CA GLY A 96 3.42 -5.81 8.86
C GLY A 96 3.83 -6.90 7.87
N LEU A 97 3.35 -6.77 6.63
CA LEU A 97 3.54 -7.75 5.55
C LEU A 97 5.02 -8.07 5.29
N SER A 98 5.87 -7.06 5.08
CA SER A 98 7.30 -7.26 4.82
C SER A 98 8.00 -8.00 5.97
N ALA A 99 7.63 -7.72 7.23
CA ALA A 99 8.16 -8.42 8.39
C ALA A 99 7.68 -9.88 8.46
N ARG A 100 6.41 -10.15 8.12
CA ARG A 100 5.84 -11.51 8.04
C ARG A 100 6.54 -12.35 6.98
N VAL A 101 6.73 -11.78 5.78
CA VAL A 101 7.45 -12.42 4.67
C VAL A 101 8.92 -12.64 5.03
N GLY A 102 9.58 -11.64 5.60
CA GLY A 102 10.98 -11.73 6.01
C GLY A 102 11.26 -12.85 7.02
N ARG A 103 10.28 -13.22 7.86
CA ARG A 103 10.39 -14.37 8.79
C ARG A 103 10.41 -15.74 8.10
N LEU A 104 10.02 -15.82 6.83
CA LEU A 104 10.09 -17.04 6.03
C LEU A 104 11.48 -17.28 5.44
N ASN A 105 12.37 -16.27 5.44
CA ASN A 105 13.74 -16.43 4.97
C ASN A 105 14.47 -17.53 5.75
N LYS A 106 15.40 -18.20 5.07
CA LYS A 106 16.25 -19.22 5.67
C LYS A 106 16.99 -18.63 6.87
N ARG A 107 16.91 -19.30 8.01
CA ARG A 107 17.61 -18.86 9.21
C ARG A 107 19.05 -19.36 9.15
N TRP A 108 19.94 -18.61 9.81
CA TRP A 108 21.35 -18.98 9.89
C TRP A 108 21.58 -20.35 10.58
N ASN A 109 20.62 -20.79 11.40
CA ASN A 109 20.66 -22.04 12.17
C ASN A 109 19.69 -23.12 11.65
N ASP A 110 19.21 -23.00 10.41
CA ASP A 110 18.32 -24.01 9.81
C ASP A 110 19.04 -25.35 9.63
N LYS A 111 18.35 -26.44 10.00
CA LYS A 111 18.82 -27.83 9.84
C LYS A 111 18.52 -28.35 8.43
N SER A 112 19.10 -29.49 8.07
CA SER A 112 18.89 -30.15 6.77
C SER A 112 17.43 -30.53 6.48
N GLU A 113 16.61 -30.68 7.52
CA GLU A 113 15.17 -31.02 7.43
C GLU A 113 14.26 -29.78 7.33
N SER A 114 14.83 -28.57 7.26
CA SER A 114 14.04 -27.33 7.18
C SER A 114 13.38 -27.20 5.80
N PRO A 115 12.25 -26.47 5.69
CA PRO A 115 11.60 -26.23 4.41
C PRO A 115 12.57 -25.64 3.38
N THR A 116 12.40 -26.04 2.12
CA THR A 116 13.18 -25.56 0.98
C THR A 116 12.90 -24.07 0.71
N GLU A 117 13.72 -23.46 -0.13
CA GLU A 117 13.50 -22.07 -0.57
C GLU A 117 12.19 -21.94 -1.35
N ASP A 118 11.86 -22.94 -2.18
CA ASP A 118 10.60 -22.99 -2.93
C ASP A 118 9.39 -23.08 -2.00
N GLU A 119 9.40 -23.96 -0.99
CA GLU A 119 8.30 -24.07 -0.02
C GLU A 119 8.09 -22.77 0.78
N ARG A 120 9.17 -22.05 1.07
CA ARG A 120 9.11 -20.75 1.74
C ARG A 120 8.56 -19.68 0.80
N PHE A 121 8.98 -19.69 -0.46
CA PHE A 121 8.50 -18.78 -1.49
C PHE A 121 7.00 -18.94 -1.74
N GLU A 122 6.50 -20.17 -1.86
CA GLU A 122 5.07 -20.46 -2.02
C GLU A 122 4.25 -19.93 -0.83
N LYS A 123 4.76 -20.14 0.38
CA LYS A 123 4.13 -19.61 1.59
C LYS A 123 4.16 -18.08 1.64
N ALA A 124 5.27 -17.46 1.23
CA ALA A 124 5.39 -16.01 1.14
C ALA A 124 4.39 -15.44 0.12
N SER A 125 4.29 -16.07 -1.05
CA SER A 125 3.38 -15.69 -2.12
C SER A 125 1.93 -15.77 -1.69
N THR A 126 1.55 -16.81 -0.95
CA THR A 126 0.20 -16.95 -0.36
C THR A 126 -0.09 -15.79 0.60
N ILE A 127 0.82 -15.50 1.54
CA ILE A 127 0.64 -14.40 2.51
C ILE A 127 0.52 -13.03 1.80
N CYS A 128 1.32 -12.80 0.76
CA CYS A 128 1.24 -11.57 -0.05
C CYS A 128 -0.09 -11.48 -0.79
N GLY A 129 -0.55 -12.59 -1.40
CA GLY A 129 -1.81 -12.66 -2.12
C GLY A 129 -3.02 -12.40 -1.22
N GLU A 130 -3.07 -13.05 -0.05
CA GLU A 130 -4.11 -12.82 0.96
C GLU A 130 -4.13 -11.35 1.39
N ALA A 131 -2.98 -10.78 1.77
CA ALA A 131 -2.89 -9.38 2.19
C ALA A 131 -3.32 -8.40 1.09
N PHE A 132 -3.00 -8.71 -0.17
CA PHE A 132 -3.42 -7.91 -1.32
C PHE A 132 -4.94 -7.93 -1.47
N VAL A 133 -5.55 -9.11 -1.49
CA VAL A 133 -7.00 -9.29 -1.68
C VAL A 133 -7.78 -8.68 -0.51
N ASP A 134 -7.35 -8.91 0.73
CA ASP A 134 -7.99 -8.35 1.93
C ASP A 134 -7.94 -6.82 1.93
N SER A 135 -6.81 -6.24 1.55
CA SER A 135 -6.66 -4.78 1.49
C SER A 135 -7.50 -4.16 0.38
N LEU A 136 -7.60 -4.84 -0.77
CA LEU A 136 -8.37 -4.35 -1.91
C LEU A 136 -9.88 -4.48 -1.63
N SER A 137 -10.31 -5.61 -1.07
CA SER A 137 -11.72 -5.84 -0.72
C SER A 137 -12.21 -4.83 0.30
N TYR A 138 -11.40 -4.48 1.30
CA TYR A 138 -11.76 -3.40 2.22
C TYR A 138 -12.05 -2.08 1.50
N ILE A 139 -11.21 -1.69 0.53
CA ILE A 139 -11.42 -0.45 -0.22
C ILE A 139 -12.70 -0.54 -1.08
N VAL A 140 -12.87 -1.61 -1.84
CA VAL A 140 -13.96 -1.72 -2.81
C VAL A 140 -15.31 -2.03 -2.14
N GLU A 141 -15.33 -2.94 -1.18
CA GLU A 141 -16.58 -3.46 -0.60
C GLU A 141 -17.02 -2.66 0.63
N SER A 142 -16.10 -2.05 1.37
CA SER A 142 -16.44 -1.20 2.52
C SER A 142 -16.42 0.29 2.15
N GLU A 143 -15.28 0.81 1.69
CA GLU A 143 -15.15 2.26 1.52
C GLU A 143 -15.91 2.79 0.31
N MET A 144 -15.80 2.16 -0.87
CA MET A 144 -16.54 2.61 -2.06
C MET A 144 -18.06 2.52 -1.86
N ALA A 145 -18.54 1.48 -1.17
CA ALA A 145 -19.95 1.39 -0.81
C ALA A 145 -20.40 2.58 0.06
N ALA A 146 -19.56 3.04 0.98
CA ALA A 146 -19.84 4.24 1.77
C ALA A 146 -19.76 5.53 0.93
N TYR A 147 -18.82 5.63 -0.02
CA TYR A 147 -18.73 6.79 -0.91
C TYR A 147 -19.98 7.00 -1.75
N ASP A 148 -20.57 5.93 -2.31
CA ASP A 148 -21.80 6.04 -3.09
C ASP A 148 -22.95 6.62 -2.25
N LEU A 149 -23.06 6.22 -0.97
CA LEU A 149 -24.05 6.76 -0.04
C LEU A 149 -23.80 8.24 0.30
N VAL A 150 -22.54 8.61 0.54
CA VAL A 150 -22.16 10.00 0.84
C VAL A 150 -22.34 10.89 -0.38
N GLU A 151 -21.95 10.44 -1.56
CA GLU A 151 -22.12 11.18 -2.80
C GLU A 151 -23.60 11.49 -3.05
N GLN A 152 -24.47 10.49 -2.93
CA GLN A 152 -25.91 10.68 -3.06
C GLN A 152 -26.45 11.70 -2.05
N ALA A 153 -26.08 11.57 -0.77
CA ALA A 153 -26.52 12.49 0.29
C ALA A 153 -26.03 13.93 0.06
N VAL A 154 -24.80 14.09 -0.45
CA VAL A 154 -24.24 15.39 -0.80
C VAL A 154 -24.96 15.97 -2.01
N LEU A 155 -25.23 15.20 -3.06
CA LEU A 155 -25.95 15.67 -4.25
C LEU A 155 -27.39 16.09 -3.93
N SER A 156 -28.07 15.37 -3.03
CA SER A 156 -29.44 15.69 -2.62
C SER A 156 -29.54 16.77 -1.53
N ARG A 157 -28.43 17.27 -0.98
CA ARG A 157 -28.46 18.13 0.22
C ARG A 157 -29.35 19.37 0.13
N ASN A 158 -29.45 19.98 -1.05
CA ASN A 158 -30.27 21.18 -1.24
C ASN A 158 -31.79 20.90 -1.17
N THR A 159 -32.22 19.64 -1.32
CA THR A 159 -33.62 19.24 -1.13
C THR A 159 -33.96 19.04 0.34
N VAL A 160 -32.94 18.77 1.16
CA VAL A 160 -33.05 18.61 2.63
C VAL A 160 -32.98 19.97 3.31
N ASP A 161 -32.02 20.79 2.90
CA ASP A 161 -31.77 22.13 3.43
C ASP A 161 -31.38 23.08 2.29
N PRO A 162 -32.14 24.15 2.01
CA PRO A 162 -31.84 25.09 0.94
C PRO A 162 -30.46 25.77 1.04
N SER A 163 -29.86 25.84 2.24
CA SER A 163 -28.51 26.38 2.41
C SER A 163 -27.41 25.39 2.00
N GLY A 164 -27.75 24.10 1.90
CA GLY A 164 -26.84 23.01 1.57
C GLY A 164 -25.84 22.67 2.68
N GLN A 165 -26.05 23.16 3.90
CA GLN A 165 -25.18 22.92 5.05
C GLN A 165 -25.52 21.63 5.79
N VAL A 166 -26.72 21.09 5.58
CA VAL A 166 -27.19 19.84 6.18
C VAL A 166 -27.31 18.77 5.10
N ILE A 167 -26.74 17.60 5.37
CA ILE A 167 -26.95 16.38 4.58
C ILE A 167 -27.73 15.37 5.41
N LYS A 168 -28.56 14.56 4.76
CA LYS A 168 -29.34 13.50 5.40
C LYS A 168 -28.98 12.16 4.73
N PHE A 169 -28.65 11.17 5.55
CA PHE A 169 -28.55 9.78 5.11
C PHE A 169 -29.91 9.09 5.31
N GLU A 170 -30.39 8.36 4.31
CA GLU A 170 -31.66 7.62 4.42
C GLU A 170 -31.55 6.37 5.31
N SER A 171 -30.34 5.83 5.48
CA SER A 171 -30.05 4.77 6.45
C SER A 171 -28.68 4.98 7.08
N GLY A 172 -28.46 4.43 8.27
CA GLY A 172 -27.17 4.51 8.99
C GLY A 172 -26.05 3.65 8.41
N GLY A 173 -26.23 3.04 7.23
CA GLY A 173 -25.23 2.20 6.57
C GLY A 173 -25.05 0.80 7.18
N MET A 174 -25.82 0.43 8.20
CA MET A 174 -25.87 -0.94 8.71
C MET A 174 -26.89 -1.74 7.90
N VAL A 175 -26.43 -2.78 7.20
CA VAL A 175 -27.33 -3.76 6.57
C VAL A 175 -28.00 -4.54 7.70
N SER A 176 -29.33 -4.43 7.81
CA SER A 176 -30.16 -5.21 8.73
C SER A 176 -30.31 -6.65 8.27
#